data_AF-A0A7Y2HD43-F1
#
_entry.id   AF-A0A7Y2HD43-F1
#
_cell.length_a   1.000
_cell.length_b   1.000
_cell.length_c   1.000
_cell.angle_alpha   90.00
_cell.angle_beta   90.00
_cell.angle_gamma   90.00
#
_symmetry.space_group_name_H-M   'P 1'
#
loop_
_entity.id
_entity.type
_entity.pdbx_description
1 polymer ?
#
loop_
_entity_poly.entity_id
_entity_poly.type
_entity_poly.pdbx_seq_one_letter_code
_entity_poly.pdbx_strand_id
1 'polypeptide(L)'
;MIYLLVGDIRTGKTTSIYNAVIKRDDVGGFLTPDVDGTRMLYDIASRKRYPFQVDFGSSDQTIKVGRFNFLSSAFDKGREIIFDQLNSASVLYLIIDEVGKLELEDQGFHSLVNILMEKKIDKDVILVVRSFLVEEVVNKYQLRNHKIINDINLVL
;
A
#
# COMPACT_ATOMS: atom_id res chain seq x y z
N MET A 1 -3.14 7.36 13.80
CA MET A 1 -2.01 8.22 13.36
C MET A 1 -1.69 7.90 11.90
N ILE A 2 -1.11 8.83 11.14
CA ILE A 2 -0.66 8.56 9.76
C ILE A 2 0.87 8.58 9.72
N TYR A 3 1.47 7.54 9.16
CA TYR A 3 2.90 7.44 8.91
C TYR A 3 3.16 7.36 7.41
N LEU A 4 4.16 8.10 6.95
CA LEU A 4 4.72 7.95 5.60
C LEU A 4 6.02 7.19 5.75
N LEU A 5 6.03 5.92 5.34
CA LEU A 5 7.25 5.13 5.25
C LEU A 5 7.93 5.43 3.91
N VAL A 6 9.07 6.11 4.00
CA VAL A 6 9.75 6.70 2.85
C VAL A 6 11.01 5.94 2.50
N GLY A 7 11.30 5.83 1.20
CA GLY A 7 12.65 5.56 0.73
C GLY A 7 12.75 5.43 -0.78
N ASP A 8 13.93 5.07 -1.27
CA ASP A 8 14.19 4.95 -2.71
C ASP A 8 13.78 3.59 -3.29
N ILE A 9 13.77 3.51 -4.63
CA ILE A 9 13.48 2.28 -5.37
C ILE A 9 14.55 1.23 -5.06
N ARG A 10 14.15 -0.04 -4.89
CA ARG A 10 15.04 -1.20 -4.72
C ARG A 10 15.96 -1.19 -3.48
N THR A 11 15.61 -0.44 -2.44
CA THR A 11 16.36 -0.46 -1.17
C THR A 11 15.98 -1.62 -0.23
N GLY A 12 15.16 -2.59 -0.69
CA GLY A 12 14.72 -3.72 0.11
C GLY A 12 13.56 -3.42 1.09
N LYS A 13 12.90 -2.26 0.99
CA LYS A 13 11.80 -1.87 1.89
C LYS A 13 10.70 -2.92 2.00
N THR A 14 10.17 -3.42 0.89
CA THR A 14 9.10 -4.41 0.93
C THR A 14 9.54 -5.67 1.68
N THR A 15 10.82 -6.06 1.55
CA THR A 15 11.41 -7.15 2.34
C THR A 15 11.52 -6.79 3.83
N SER A 16 11.97 -5.58 4.17
CA SER A 16 12.04 -5.11 5.57
C SER A 16 10.66 -5.05 6.23
N ILE A 17 9.66 -4.53 5.52
CA ILE A 17 8.27 -4.49 5.98
C ILE A 17 7.76 -5.92 6.15
N TYR A 18 7.96 -6.78 5.16
CA TYR A 18 7.54 -8.18 5.24
C TYR A 18 8.13 -8.88 6.47
N ASN A 19 9.42 -8.69 6.75
CA ASN A 19 10.07 -9.27 7.93
C ASN A 19 9.51 -8.71 9.25
N ALA A 20 9.15 -7.43 9.29
CA ALA A 20 8.55 -6.80 10.48
C ALA A 20 7.12 -7.29 10.75
N VAL A 21 6.35 -7.63 9.71
CA VAL A 21 4.94 -8.00 9.84
C VAL A 21 4.67 -9.50 9.88
N ILE A 22 5.57 -10.35 9.39
CA ILE A 22 5.27 -11.79 9.18
C ILE A 22 4.88 -12.55 10.45
N LYS A 23 5.34 -12.10 11.63
CA LYS A 23 5.03 -12.70 12.93
C LYS A 23 3.99 -11.93 13.74
N ARG A 24 3.34 -10.94 13.12
CA ARG A 24 2.36 -10.06 13.75
C ARG A 24 0.97 -10.36 13.22
N ASP A 25 0.01 -10.38 14.13
CA ASP A 25 -1.41 -10.56 13.80
C ASP A 25 -2.22 -9.27 14.01
N ASP A 26 -1.54 -8.19 14.45
CA ASP A 26 -2.10 -6.86 14.66
C ASP A 26 -1.87 -5.90 13.49
N VAL A 27 -1.26 -6.39 12.41
CA VAL A 27 -0.98 -5.62 11.19
C VAL A 27 -1.81 -6.15 10.04
N GLY A 28 -2.60 -5.26 9.45
CA GLY A 28 -3.33 -5.48 8.22
C GLY A 28 -2.78 -4.66 7.05
N GLY A 29 -3.51 -4.69 5.96
CA GLY A 29 -3.22 -4.04 4.71
C GLY A 29 -2.53 -4.97 3.72
N PHE A 30 -1.84 -4.37 2.77
CA PHE A 30 -1.20 -5.11 1.71
C PHE A 30 0.18 -4.59 1.35
N LEU A 31 1.01 -5.51 0.83
CA LEU A 31 2.31 -5.23 0.23
C LEU A 31 2.27 -5.60 -1.26
N THR A 32 3.24 -5.07 -2.02
CA THR A 32 3.38 -5.39 -3.45
C THR A 32 4.72 -6.07 -3.78
N PRO A 33 5.07 -7.20 -3.12
CA PRO A 33 6.36 -7.85 -3.32
C PRO A 33 6.56 -8.28 -4.78
N ASP A 34 7.80 -8.15 -5.23
CA ASP A 34 8.27 -8.76 -6.47
C ASP A 34 8.54 -10.25 -6.22
N VAL A 35 7.88 -11.11 -7.00
CA VAL A 35 8.08 -12.56 -7.02
C VAL A 35 8.45 -12.93 -8.44
N ASP A 36 9.71 -13.35 -8.63
CA ASP A 36 10.27 -13.75 -9.92
C ASP A 36 10.12 -12.69 -11.04
N GLY A 37 10.22 -11.40 -10.69
CA GLY A 37 10.11 -10.27 -11.64
C GLY A 37 8.69 -9.74 -11.85
N THR A 38 7.71 -10.32 -11.17
CA THR A 38 6.30 -9.91 -11.24
C THR A 38 5.81 -9.48 -9.87
N ARG A 39 5.22 -8.28 -9.80
CA ARG A 39 4.59 -7.80 -8.56
C ARG A 39 3.30 -8.54 -8.26
N MET A 40 3.19 -8.97 -7.01
CA MET A 40 1.99 -9.62 -6.45
C MET A 40 1.37 -8.72 -5.41
N LEU A 41 0.04 -8.76 -5.24
CA LEU A 41 -0.63 -8.12 -4.10
C LEU A 41 -0.65 -9.13 -2.95
N TYR A 42 0.03 -8.81 -1.85
CA TYR A 42 0.11 -9.66 -0.66
C TYR A 42 -0.76 -9.09 0.47
N ASP A 43 -1.81 -9.80 0.85
CA ASP A 43 -2.61 -9.48 2.04
C ASP A 43 -1.84 -9.91 3.30
N ILE A 44 -1.52 -8.94 4.16
CA ILE A 44 -0.71 -9.16 5.36
C ILE A 44 -1.44 -10.05 6.36
N ALA A 45 -2.73 -9.81 6.59
CA ALA A 45 -3.49 -10.50 7.63
C ALA A 45 -3.77 -11.96 7.23
N SER A 46 -4.20 -12.19 5.99
CA SER A 46 -4.50 -13.56 5.52
C SER A 46 -3.28 -14.31 4.97
N ARG A 47 -2.17 -13.60 4.76
CA ARG A 47 -0.92 -14.11 4.14
C ARG A 47 -1.12 -14.65 2.73
N LYS A 48 -2.19 -14.25 2.05
CA LYS A 48 -2.51 -14.66 0.67
C LYS A 48 -1.88 -13.71 -0.34
N ARG A 49 -1.56 -14.26 -1.52
CA ARG A 49 -1.06 -13.50 -2.67
C ARG A 49 -2.10 -13.54 -3.80
N TYR A 50 -2.27 -12.40 -4.46
CA TYR A 50 -3.12 -12.24 -5.62
C TYR A 50 -2.29 -11.68 -6.79
N PRO A 51 -2.59 -12.08 -8.04
CA PRO A 51 -1.97 -11.45 -9.20
C PRO A 51 -2.18 -9.94 -9.17
N PHE A 52 -1.14 -9.17 -9.46
CA PHE A 52 -1.24 -7.71 -9.51
C PHE A 52 -0.65 -7.17 -10.81
N GLN A 53 0.64 -7.38 -11.04
CA GLN A 53 1.25 -7.12 -12.34
C GLN A 53 0.97 -8.29 -13.30
N VAL A 54 0.70 -7.96 -14.55
CA VAL A 54 0.51 -8.93 -15.64
C VAL A 54 1.31 -8.52 -16.87
N ASP A 55 1.55 -9.49 -17.74
CA ASP A 55 2.20 -9.25 -19.02
C ASP A 55 1.32 -8.43 -19.96
N PHE A 56 1.97 -7.74 -20.90
CA PHE A 56 1.28 -6.96 -21.91
C PHE A 56 0.46 -7.88 -22.84
N GLY A 57 -0.82 -7.54 -23.06
CA GLY A 57 -1.71 -8.31 -23.93
C GLY A 57 -2.53 -9.39 -23.22
N SER A 58 -2.59 -9.38 -21.88
CA SER A 58 -3.61 -10.15 -21.15
C SER A 58 -5.02 -9.77 -21.63
N SER A 59 -5.94 -10.74 -21.69
CA SER A 59 -7.35 -10.49 -22.03
C SER A 59 -8.10 -9.64 -21.00
N ASP A 60 -7.51 -9.48 -19.81
CA ASP A 60 -8.09 -8.74 -18.69
C ASP A 60 -7.88 -7.24 -18.82
N GLN A 61 -8.76 -6.46 -18.19
CA GLN A 61 -8.61 -5.01 -18.12
C GLN A 61 -7.39 -4.64 -17.26
N THR A 62 -6.47 -3.86 -17.83
CA THR A 62 -5.24 -3.44 -17.16
C THR A 62 -5.04 -1.94 -17.16
N ILE A 63 -4.36 -1.44 -16.13
CA ILE A 63 -3.86 -0.06 -16.02
C ILE A 63 -2.35 -0.07 -16.24
N LYS A 64 -1.88 0.78 -17.17
CA LYS A 64 -0.44 0.89 -17.48
C LYS A 64 0.22 1.98 -16.62
N VAL A 65 1.34 1.65 -16.00
CA VAL A 65 2.16 2.59 -15.20
C VAL A 65 3.61 2.49 -15.63
N GLY A 66 4.06 3.48 -16.39
CA GLY A 66 5.38 3.41 -17.03
C GLY A 66 5.51 2.16 -17.89
N ARG A 67 6.35 1.22 -17.46
CA ARG A 67 6.60 -0.06 -18.17
C ARG A 67 5.74 -1.24 -17.70
N PHE A 68 4.98 -1.09 -16.62
CA PHE A 68 4.22 -2.18 -16.01
C PHE A 68 2.74 -2.10 -16.38
N ASN A 69 2.06 -3.26 -16.42
CA ASN A 69 0.62 -3.35 -16.53
C ASN A 69 0.07 -4.03 -15.29
N PHE A 70 -0.96 -3.45 -14.68
CA PHE A 70 -1.59 -3.95 -13.47
C PHE A 70 -3.05 -4.31 -13.73
N LEU A 71 -3.52 -5.41 -13.17
CA LEU A 71 -4.93 -5.79 -13.25
C LEU A 71 -5.80 -4.76 -12.54
N SER A 72 -6.84 -4.26 -13.23
CA SER A 72 -7.81 -3.34 -12.60
C SER A 72 -8.46 -3.97 -11.37
N SER A 73 -8.81 -5.26 -11.45
CA SER A 73 -9.42 -6.03 -10.36
C SER A 73 -8.53 -6.20 -9.13
N ALA A 74 -7.21 -6.10 -9.27
CA ALA A 74 -6.30 -6.17 -8.13
C ALA A 74 -6.38 -4.91 -7.26
N PHE A 75 -6.72 -3.75 -7.85
CA PHE A 75 -7.00 -2.54 -7.05
C PHE A 75 -8.29 -2.71 -6.25
N ASP A 76 -9.33 -3.32 -6.83
CA ASP A 76 -10.55 -3.68 -6.10
C ASP A 76 -10.22 -4.63 -4.95
N LYS A 77 -9.34 -5.61 -5.19
CA LYS A 77 -8.91 -6.55 -4.15
C LYS A 77 -8.17 -5.86 -3.00
N GLY A 78 -7.29 -4.90 -3.30
CA GLY A 78 -6.63 -4.11 -2.25
C GLY A 78 -7.61 -3.28 -1.41
N ARG A 79 -8.69 -2.77 -2.01
CA ARG A 79 -9.77 -2.08 -1.29
C ARG A 79 -10.53 -3.04 -0.36
N GLU A 80 -10.89 -4.21 -0.88
CA GLU A 80 -11.56 -5.27 -0.11
C GLU A 80 -10.74 -5.64 1.12
N ILE A 81 -9.43 -5.91 0.95
CA ILE A 81 -8.50 -6.25 2.05
C ILE A 81 -8.55 -5.20 3.16
N ILE A 82 -8.47 -3.91 2.82
CA ILE A 82 -8.49 -2.85 3.83
C ILE A 82 -9.86 -2.75 4.51
N PHE A 83 -10.95 -2.80 3.75
CA PHE A 83 -12.30 -2.64 4.31
C PHE A 83 -12.69 -3.79 5.23
N ASP A 84 -12.30 -5.02 4.91
CA ASP A 84 -12.51 -6.18 5.79
C ASP A 84 -11.80 -5.99 7.14
N GLN A 85 -10.65 -5.31 7.13
CA GLN A 85 -9.81 -5.12 8.31
C GLN A 85 -10.14 -3.87 9.11
N LEU A 86 -10.86 -2.89 8.55
CA LEU A 86 -11.25 -1.66 9.26
C LEU A 86 -12.05 -1.93 10.54
N ASN A 87 -12.88 -2.98 10.54
CA ASN A 87 -13.71 -3.34 11.69
C ASN A 87 -13.06 -4.40 12.61
N SER A 88 -11.88 -4.92 12.25
CA SER A 88 -11.20 -5.89 13.08
C SER A 88 -10.59 -5.20 14.31
N ALA A 89 -10.94 -5.67 15.50
CA ALA A 89 -10.37 -5.19 16.76
C ALA A 89 -8.93 -5.71 16.99
N SER A 90 -8.53 -6.79 16.30
CA SER A 90 -7.16 -7.29 16.39
C SER A 90 -6.19 -6.47 15.55
N VAL A 91 -6.66 -5.82 14.48
CA VAL A 91 -5.84 -5.02 13.58
C VAL A 91 -5.69 -3.61 14.15
N LEU A 92 -4.46 -3.23 14.46
CA LEU A 92 -4.10 -1.91 14.99
C LEU A 92 -3.42 -1.04 13.92
N TYR A 93 -2.75 -1.67 12.97
CA TYR A 93 -1.99 -1.00 11.91
C TYR A 93 -2.48 -1.42 10.53
N LEU A 94 -2.56 -0.49 9.58
CA LEU A 94 -2.88 -0.75 8.17
C LEU A 94 -1.74 -0.25 7.28
N ILE A 95 -1.15 -1.15 6.49
CA ILE A 95 -0.11 -0.80 5.52
C ILE A 95 -0.68 -0.73 4.11
N ILE A 96 -0.36 0.34 3.39
CA ILE A 96 -0.71 0.50 1.97
C ILE A 96 0.59 0.76 1.22
N ASP A 97 1.02 -0.26 0.47
CA ASP A 97 2.23 -0.19 -0.33
C ASP A 97 2.01 0.51 -1.69
N GLU A 98 3.06 1.13 -2.22
CA GLU A 98 3.10 1.87 -3.49
C GLU A 98 2.09 3.03 -3.63
N VAL A 99 1.88 3.84 -2.58
CA VAL A 99 1.18 5.13 -2.74
C VAL A 99 2.09 6.10 -3.49
N GLY A 100 1.76 6.38 -4.75
CA GLY A 100 2.62 7.16 -5.62
C GLY A 100 1.93 7.72 -6.86
N LYS A 101 2.57 7.56 -8.03
CA LYS A 101 2.18 8.27 -9.27
C LYS A 101 0.73 8.04 -9.68
N LEU A 102 0.25 6.78 -9.61
CA LEU A 102 -1.14 6.47 -9.94
C LEU A 102 -2.09 7.23 -9.02
N GLU A 103 -1.82 7.17 -7.72
CA GLU A 103 -2.63 7.81 -6.69
C GLU A 103 -2.62 9.33 -6.85
N LEU A 104 -1.50 9.91 -7.30
CA LEU A 104 -1.38 11.33 -7.63
C LEU A 104 -2.18 11.73 -8.88
N GLU A 105 -2.42 10.80 -9.80
CA GLU A 105 -3.21 10.98 -11.03
C GLU A 105 -4.68 10.52 -10.88
N ASP A 106 -5.19 10.37 -9.65
CA ASP A 106 -6.55 9.90 -9.33
C ASP A 106 -6.86 8.46 -9.75
N GLN A 107 -5.81 7.65 -9.92
CA GLN A 107 -5.87 6.25 -10.35
C GLN A 107 -5.42 5.29 -9.24
N GLY A 108 -5.45 3.99 -9.55
CA GLY A 108 -4.96 2.94 -8.66
C GLY A 108 -5.69 2.89 -7.32
N PHE A 109 -4.94 3.08 -6.23
CA PHE A 109 -5.47 3.11 -4.87
C PHE A 109 -5.93 4.51 -4.42
N HIS A 110 -6.02 5.49 -5.32
CA HIS A 110 -6.41 6.87 -4.96
C HIS A 110 -7.70 6.92 -4.11
N SER A 111 -8.76 6.27 -4.58
CA SER A 111 -10.05 6.24 -3.89
C SER A 111 -9.97 5.61 -2.50
N LEU A 112 -9.13 4.59 -2.34
CA LEU A 112 -8.88 3.94 -1.05
C LEU A 112 -8.20 4.89 -0.07
N VAL A 113 -7.11 5.52 -0.51
CA VAL A 113 -6.34 6.45 0.32
C VAL A 113 -7.24 7.63 0.71
N ASN A 114 -8.01 8.19 -0.23
CA ASN A 114 -8.92 9.30 0.06
C ASN A 114 -9.94 8.93 1.14
N ILE A 115 -10.58 7.75 1.03
CA ILE A 115 -11.53 7.26 2.03
C ILE A 115 -10.90 7.12 3.42
N LEU A 116 -9.65 6.64 3.50
CA LEU A 116 -8.95 6.47 4.77
C LEU A 116 -8.54 7.81 5.40
N MET A 117 -8.24 8.81 4.59
CA MET A 117 -7.90 10.15 5.09
C MET A 117 -9.14 10.92 5.56
N GLU A 118 -10.30 10.69 4.94
CA GLU A 118 -11.57 11.32 5.32
C GLU A 118 -12.24 10.62 6.51
N LYS A 119 -12.10 9.30 6.63
CA LYS A 119 -12.68 8.54 7.75
C LYS A 119 -11.86 8.72 9.02
N LYS A 120 -12.54 8.97 10.13
CA LYS A 120 -11.98 8.76 11.46
C LYS A 120 -11.90 7.26 11.73
N ILE A 121 -10.71 6.69 11.58
CA ILE A 121 -10.43 5.30 11.93
C ILE A 121 -9.58 5.25 13.20
N ASP A 122 -9.75 4.18 13.97
CA ASP A 122 -9.04 3.91 15.24
C ASP A 122 -7.70 3.18 15.04
N LYS A 123 -7.22 3.14 13.80
CA LYS A 123 -6.02 2.40 13.37
C LYS A 123 -4.93 3.37 12.92
N ASP A 124 -3.69 2.94 13.10
CA ASP A 124 -2.53 3.63 12.55
C ASP A 124 -2.33 3.24 11.09
N VAL A 125 -2.27 4.24 10.20
CA VAL A 125 -2.13 4.03 8.75
C VAL A 125 -0.70 4.31 8.34
N ILE A 126 -0.09 3.36 7.64
CA ILE A 126 1.28 3.46 7.12
C ILE A 126 1.19 3.45 5.59
N LEU A 127 1.44 4.60 4.97
CA LEU A 127 1.53 4.73 3.53
C LEU A 127 2.99 4.58 3.12
N VAL A 128 3.29 3.61 2.25
CA VAL A 128 4.64 3.46 1.71
C VAL A 128 4.78 4.35 0.48
N VAL A 129 5.64 5.35 0.57
CA VAL A 129 5.76 6.42 -0.43
C VAL A 129 7.21 6.49 -0.91
N ARG A 130 7.40 6.76 -2.21
CA ARG A 130 8.75 7.02 -2.75
C ARG A 130 9.23 8.38 -2.27
N SER A 131 10.50 8.47 -1.90
CA SER A 131 11.17 9.70 -1.41
C SER A 131 10.80 10.96 -2.20
N PHE A 132 10.90 10.91 -3.52
CA PHE A 132 10.63 12.04 -4.39
C PHE A 132 9.13 12.40 -4.56
N LEU A 133 8.21 11.56 -4.08
CA LEU A 133 6.75 11.78 -4.18
C LEU A 133 6.12 12.26 -2.86
N VAL A 134 6.91 12.35 -1.78
CA VAL A 134 6.38 12.62 -0.43
C VAL A 134 5.62 13.93 -0.38
N GLU A 135 6.20 15.02 -0.91
CA GLU A 135 5.58 16.34 -0.89
C GLU A 135 4.26 16.35 -1.68
N GLU A 136 4.24 15.73 -2.86
CA GLU A 136 3.05 15.62 -3.70
C GLU A 136 1.93 14.84 -3.00
N VAL A 137 2.28 13.73 -2.33
CA VAL A 137 1.32 12.90 -1.57
C VAL A 137 0.77 13.66 -0.37
N VAL A 138 1.62 14.35 0.40
CA VAL A 138 1.21 15.19 1.53
C VAL A 138 0.23 16.27 1.09
N ASN A 139 0.54 16.95 -0.01
CA ASN A 139 -0.30 18.02 -0.55
C ASN A 139 -1.62 17.49 -1.09
N LYS A 140 -1.60 16.40 -1.88
CA LYS A 140 -2.81 15.82 -2.48
C LYS A 140 -3.81 15.38 -1.43
N TYR A 141 -3.36 14.70 -0.39
CA TYR A 141 -4.23 14.16 0.66
C TYR A 141 -4.34 15.06 1.90
N GLN A 142 -3.78 16.28 1.83
CA GLN A 142 -3.83 17.28 2.91
C GLN A 142 -3.39 16.72 4.27
N LEU A 143 -2.29 15.97 4.30
CA LEU A 143 -1.83 15.25 5.49
C LEU A 143 -1.25 16.22 6.53
N ARG A 144 -2.07 16.70 7.48
CA ARG A 144 -1.63 17.71 8.48
C ARG A 144 -0.86 17.14 9.67
N ASN A 145 -1.23 15.94 10.14
CA ASN A 145 -0.66 15.32 11.34
C ASN A 145 -0.02 13.96 11.00
N HIS A 146 0.94 13.97 10.08
CA HIS A 146 1.64 12.76 9.67
C HIS A 146 3.07 12.73 10.23
N LYS A 147 3.65 11.53 10.34
CA LYS A 147 5.06 11.32 10.67
C LYS A 147 5.77 10.68 9.49
N ILE A 148 6.90 11.25 9.07
CA ILE A 148 7.78 10.63 8.08
C ILE A 148 8.75 9.70 8.82
N ILE A 149 8.83 8.45 8.37
CA ILE A 149 9.73 7.44 8.89
C ILE A 149 10.52 6.79 7.75
N ASN A 150 11.74 6.33 8.04
CA ASN A 150 12.57 5.62 7.07
C ASN A 150 12.76 4.13 7.42
N ASP A 151 12.30 3.72 8.61
CA ASP A 151 12.35 2.34 9.10
C ASP A 151 10.99 2.00 9.73
N ILE A 152 10.43 0.87 9.32
CA ILE A 152 9.14 0.36 9.81
C ILE A 152 9.20 -0.01 11.30
N ASN A 153 10.37 -0.40 11.82
CA ASN A 153 10.57 -0.78 13.23
C ASN A 153 10.47 0.42 14.19
N LEU A 154 10.36 1.65 13.68
CA LEU A 154 10.09 2.84 14.49
C LEU A 154 8.60 2.98 14.86
N VAL A 155 7.75 2.12 14.28
CA VAL A 155 6.28 2.16 14.47
C VAL A 155 5.74 0.81 14.89
N LEU A 156 6.20 -0.27 14.24
CA LEU A 156 5.87 -1.65 14.60
C LEU A 156 6.87 -2.16 15.62
#